data_AF-A0A371Y8M2-F1
#
_entry.id   AF-A0A371Y8M2-F1
#
_cell.length_a   1.000
_cell.length_b   1.000
_cell.length_c   1.000
_cell.angle_alpha   90.00
_cell.angle_beta   90.00
_cell.angle_gamma   90.00
#
_symmetry.space_group_name_H-M   'P 1'
#
loop_
_entity.id
_entity.type
_entity.pdbx_description
1 polymer ?
#
loop_
_entity_poly.entity_id
_entity_poly.type
_entity_poly.pdbx_seq_one_letter_code
_entity_poly.pdbx_strand_id
1 'polypeptide(L)'
;MTTSKQLLVRAAARNNAEWCAAMGRSHGLAGDFGPQSWAAPARTPLYYPDAVTLVPSADQAALVARIDTAAPGASVKDSFADLDLTEADFEVLFEAQWIHRPASAPALTPDLDWYVVDSPDRLRTWALAWDDGAGNADLFRPELLDDPAVFVLAGHSASGRVVAGAVAGRSDHVVGISNVFALDGGPDRAWPVVLGAVHRLFPTLPVVGYEQGDDLAVAIRHGFEPVGPLRVWLHGS
;
A
#
# COMPACT_ATOMS: atom_id res chain seq x y z
N MET A 1 5.05 -7.76 21.04
CA MET A 1 4.15 -6.66 20.60
C MET A 1 3.00 -6.54 21.59
N THR A 2 2.52 -5.32 21.91
CA THR A 2 1.35 -5.16 22.79
C THR A 2 0.07 -5.56 22.06
N THR A 3 -1.00 -5.92 22.78
CA THR A 3 -2.31 -6.27 22.20
C THR A 3 -2.85 -5.15 21.31
N SER A 4 -2.67 -3.89 21.69
CA SER A 4 -3.07 -2.72 20.89
C SER A 4 -2.32 -2.66 19.55
N LYS A 5 -0.99 -2.81 19.56
CA LYS A 5 -0.19 -2.82 18.33
C LYS A 5 -0.54 -4.01 17.42
N GLN A 6 -0.87 -5.18 17.97
CA GLN A 6 -1.33 -6.33 17.17
C GLN A 6 -2.66 -6.04 16.45
N LEU A 7 -3.59 -5.32 17.09
CA LEU A 7 -4.84 -4.91 16.43
C LEU A 7 -4.57 -3.92 15.28
N LEU A 8 -3.64 -2.98 15.48
CA LEU A 8 -3.23 -2.04 14.43
C LEU A 8 -2.58 -2.74 13.24
N VAL A 9 -1.67 -3.69 13.48
CA VAL A 9 -1.06 -4.49 12.41
C VAL A 9 -2.11 -5.30 11.64
N ARG A 10 -3.07 -5.93 12.31
CA ARG A 10 -4.17 -6.65 11.64
C ARG A 10 -5.02 -5.73 10.76
N ALA A 11 -5.35 -4.53 11.25
CA ALA A 11 -6.11 -3.56 10.46
C ALA A 11 -5.31 -3.08 9.24
N ALA A 12 -4.01 -2.80 9.40
CA ALA A 12 -3.12 -2.41 8.32
C ALA A 12 -2.93 -3.52 7.27
N ALA A 13 -2.70 -4.76 7.72
CA ALA A 13 -2.59 -5.94 6.88
C ALA A 13 -3.86 -6.20 6.06
N ARG A 14 -5.03 -6.13 6.71
CA ARG A 14 -6.33 -6.28 6.04
C ARG A 14 -6.55 -5.20 4.99
N ASN A 15 -6.31 -3.94 5.36
CA ASN A 15 -6.47 -2.82 4.42
C ASN A 15 -5.49 -2.92 3.24
N ASN A 16 -4.24 -3.32 3.48
CA ASN A 16 -3.27 -3.53 2.40
C ASN A 16 -3.67 -4.70 1.49
N ALA A 17 -4.20 -5.79 2.03
CA ALA A 17 -4.75 -6.90 1.25
C ALA A 17 -5.93 -6.46 0.36
N GLU A 18 -6.80 -5.58 0.87
CA GLU A 18 -7.90 -5.00 0.08
C GLU A 18 -7.38 -4.15 -1.08
N TRP A 19 -6.30 -3.38 -0.86
CA TRP A 19 -5.61 -2.65 -1.92
C TRP A 19 -4.99 -3.58 -2.97
N CYS A 20 -4.30 -4.65 -2.54
CA CYS A 20 -3.76 -5.66 -3.46
C CYS A 20 -4.87 -6.33 -4.27
N ALA A 21 -6.01 -6.61 -3.65
CA ALA A 21 -7.18 -7.17 -4.32
C ALA A 21 -7.78 -6.19 -5.34
N ALA A 22 -7.84 -4.89 -5.05
CA ALA A 22 -8.32 -3.87 -5.98
C ALA A 22 -7.41 -3.77 -7.21
N MET A 23 -6.09 -3.81 -7.01
CA MET A 23 -5.10 -3.85 -8.08
C MET A 23 -5.21 -5.15 -8.90
N GLY A 24 -5.43 -6.29 -8.26
CA GLY A 24 -5.73 -7.53 -8.98
C GLY A 24 -6.97 -7.39 -9.88
N ARG A 25 -8.09 -6.90 -9.31
CA ARG A 25 -9.36 -6.73 -10.03
C ARG A 25 -9.25 -5.80 -11.23
N SER A 26 -8.54 -4.68 -11.12
CA SER A 26 -8.33 -3.77 -12.25
C SER A 26 -7.53 -4.42 -13.38
N HIS A 27 -6.73 -5.44 -13.06
CA HIS A 27 -6.00 -6.26 -14.03
C HIS A 27 -6.74 -7.53 -14.48
N GLY A 28 -8.02 -7.69 -14.10
CA GLY A 28 -8.83 -8.86 -14.46
C GLY A 28 -8.49 -10.12 -13.66
N LEU A 29 -7.73 -9.99 -12.56
CA LEU A 29 -7.33 -11.08 -11.68
C LEU A 29 -8.12 -11.02 -10.36
N ALA A 30 -8.91 -12.05 -10.10
CA ALA A 30 -9.57 -12.22 -8.80
C ALA A 30 -8.64 -12.94 -7.83
N GLY A 31 -8.59 -12.45 -6.59
CA GLY A 31 -8.01 -13.15 -5.45
C GLY A 31 -9.02 -13.23 -4.32
N ASP A 32 -8.90 -14.23 -3.46
CA ASP A 32 -9.90 -14.58 -2.46
C ASP A 32 -9.40 -14.32 -1.03
N PHE A 33 -10.30 -13.81 -0.19
CA PHE A 33 -10.06 -13.71 1.25
C PHE A 33 -10.41 -15.02 1.94
N GLY A 34 -9.42 -15.64 2.59
CA GLY A 34 -9.58 -16.75 3.51
C GLY A 34 -9.44 -16.30 4.97
N PRO A 35 -9.53 -17.25 5.93
CA PRO A 35 -9.43 -16.94 7.35
C PRO A 35 -8.07 -16.36 7.78
N GLN A 36 -6.99 -16.76 7.11
CA GLN A 36 -5.62 -16.40 7.47
C GLN A 36 -4.91 -15.51 6.45
N SER A 37 -5.40 -15.44 5.21
CA SER A 37 -4.75 -14.71 4.13
C SER A 37 -5.71 -14.30 3.02
N TRP A 38 -5.38 -13.21 2.34
CA TRP A 38 -5.81 -13.00 0.96
C TRP A 38 -4.79 -13.65 0.02
N ALA A 39 -5.24 -14.28 -1.06
CA ALA A 39 -4.34 -14.84 -2.07
C ALA A 39 -4.96 -14.84 -3.47
N ALA A 40 -4.14 -14.66 -4.50
CA ALA A 40 -4.49 -14.77 -5.91
C ALA A 40 -3.86 -16.03 -6.53
N PRO A 41 -4.61 -16.83 -7.30
CA PRO A 41 -4.13 -18.10 -7.84
C PRO A 41 -3.18 -17.94 -9.04
N ALA A 42 -2.99 -16.72 -9.54
CA ALA A 42 -2.09 -16.39 -10.64
C ALA A 42 -1.29 -15.12 -10.31
N ARG A 43 -0.24 -14.83 -11.09
CA ARG A 43 0.65 -13.70 -10.83
C ARG A 43 -0.06 -12.35 -10.81
N THR A 44 0.07 -11.63 -9.71
CA THR A 44 -0.46 -10.27 -9.54
C THR A 44 0.38 -9.24 -10.32
N PRO A 45 -0.16 -8.01 -10.53
CA PRO A 45 0.59 -6.95 -11.17
C PRO A 45 1.89 -6.61 -10.45
N LEU A 46 2.86 -6.05 -11.18
CA LEU A 46 4.17 -5.65 -10.65
C LEU A 46 4.04 -4.83 -9.35
N TYR A 47 4.88 -5.15 -8.36
CA TYR A 47 4.92 -4.58 -7.00
C TYR A 47 3.80 -5.01 -6.05
N TYR A 48 2.83 -5.81 -6.50
CA TYR A 48 1.77 -6.34 -5.65
C TYR A 48 2.03 -7.81 -5.34
N PRO A 49 1.89 -8.25 -4.08
CA PRO A 49 2.10 -9.62 -3.69
C PRO A 49 0.94 -10.51 -4.11
N ASP A 50 1.18 -11.81 -4.17
CA ASP A 50 0.17 -12.81 -4.52
C ASP A 50 -0.57 -13.36 -3.33
N ALA A 51 0.05 -13.22 -2.16
CA ALA A 51 -0.63 -13.45 -0.91
C ALA A 51 -0.24 -12.40 0.13
N VAL A 52 -1.20 -12.08 0.99
CA VAL A 52 -1.01 -11.21 2.15
C VAL A 52 -1.53 -11.95 3.37
N THR A 53 -0.69 -12.15 4.39
CA THR A 53 -1.12 -12.75 5.65
C THR A 53 -1.97 -11.76 6.45
N LEU A 54 -3.03 -12.26 7.08
CA LEU A 54 -4.03 -11.48 7.83
C LEU A 54 -4.01 -11.77 9.34
N VAL A 55 -3.36 -12.87 9.74
CA VAL A 55 -3.14 -13.24 11.14
C VAL A 55 -1.68 -13.68 11.35
N PRO A 56 -1.15 -13.54 12.58
CA PRO A 56 0.12 -14.16 12.95
C PRO A 56 0.05 -15.68 12.80
N SER A 57 1.19 -16.29 12.51
CA SER A 57 1.36 -17.75 12.48
C SER A 57 0.38 -18.42 11.51
N ALA A 58 0.20 -17.80 10.33
CA ALA A 58 -0.56 -18.39 9.24
C ALA A 58 0.06 -19.73 8.81
N ASP A 59 -0.77 -20.68 8.38
CA ASP A 59 -0.27 -21.96 7.89
C ASP A 59 0.48 -21.74 6.56
N GLN A 60 1.79 -21.97 6.58
CA GLN A 60 2.69 -21.72 5.46
C GLN A 60 2.37 -22.62 4.26
N ALA A 61 2.14 -23.91 4.49
CA ALA A 61 1.84 -24.85 3.42
C ALA A 61 0.48 -24.55 2.78
N ALA A 62 -0.51 -24.22 3.61
CA ALA A 62 -1.83 -23.80 3.11
C ALA A 62 -1.76 -22.46 2.36
N LEU A 63 -0.87 -21.55 2.75
CA LEU A 63 -0.66 -20.28 2.05
C LEU A 63 -0.02 -20.48 0.67
N VAL A 64 1.08 -21.22 0.61
CA VAL A 64 1.82 -21.50 -0.63
C VAL A 64 0.94 -22.25 -1.63
N ALA A 65 0.11 -23.19 -1.18
CA ALA A 65 -0.81 -23.93 -2.04
C ALA A 65 -1.89 -23.05 -2.73
N ARG A 66 -2.06 -21.79 -2.32
CA ARG A 66 -3.05 -20.86 -2.89
C ARG A 66 -2.49 -19.95 -3.98
N ILE A 67 -1.19 -19.96 -4.21
CA ILE A 67 -0.52 -19.09 -5.19
C ILE A 67 0.24 -19.92 -6.22
N ASP A 68 0.42 -19.37 -7.41
CA ASP A 68 1.20 -20.03 -8.48
C ASP A 68 2.71 -19.95 -8.19
N THR A 69 3.28 -21.07 -7.75
CA THR A 69 4.73 -21.31 -7.61
C THR A 69 5.29 -22.22 -8.70
N ALA A 70 4.51 -22.56 -9.74
CA ALA A 70 5.01 -23.36 -10.86
C ALA A 70 6.02 -22.57 -11.72
N ALA A 71 5.98 -21.23 -11.64
CA ALA A 71 6.96 -20.33 -12.22
C ALA A 71 7.60 -19.42 -11.14
N PRO A 72 8.85 -18.98 -11.36
CA PRO A 72 9.48 -17.89 -10.60
C PRO A 72 8.62 -16.63 -10.48
N GLY A 73 8.83 -15.88 -9.40
CA GLY A 73 8.24 -14.55 -9.20
C GLY A 73 6.94 -14.52 -8.40
N ALA A 74 6.54 -15.63 -7.78
CA ALA A 74 5.53 -15.60 -6.73
C ALA A 74 6.04 -14.81 -5.52
N SER A 75 5.18 -14.06 -4.86
CA SER A 75 5.58 -13.22 -3.73
C SER A 75 4.53 -13.21 -2.64
N VAL A 76 4.99 -13.17 -1.40
CA VAL A 76 4.15 -13.19 -0.21
C VAL A 76 4.50 -11.99 0.65
N LYS A 77 3.50 -11.18 0.98
CA LYS A 77 3.60 -10.21 2.08
C LYS A 77 3.24 -10.91 3.38
N ASP A 78 4.26 -11.27 4.12
CA ASP A 78 4.13 -11.68 5.51
C ASP A 78 3.98 -10.44 6.39
N SER A 79 2.72 -10.09 6.65
CA SER A 79 2.30 -8.93 7.43
C SER A 79 2.73 -8.98 8.90
N PHE A 80 3.22 -10.12 9.41
CA PHE A 80 3.60 -10.28 10.81
C PHE A 80 5.09 -10.61 11.00
N ALA A 81 5.81 -10.81 9.90
CA ALA A 81 7.22 -11.19 9.86
C ALA A 81 7.52 -12.43 10.73
N ASP A 82 6.61 -13.40 10.73
CA ASP A 82 6.66 -14.59 11.56
C ASP A 82 6.58 -15.91 10.77
N LEU A 83 6.57 -15.84 9.44
CA LEU A 83 6.71 -17.01 8.58
C LEU A 83 8.18 -17.27 8.24
N ASP A 84 8.49 -18.54 7.94
CA ASP A 84 9.72 -18.97 7.30
C ASP A 84 9.35 -19.73 6.04
N LEU A 85 9.53 -19.13 4.86
CA LEU A 85 9.14 -19.73 3.59
C LEU A 85 10.34 -20.34 2.84
N THR A 86 11.49 -20.45 3.49
CA THR A 86 12.74 -20.92 2.85
C THR A 86 12.66 -22.36 2.36
N GLU A 87 11.93 -23.25 3.06
CA GLU A 87 11.69 -24.64 2.61
C GLU A 87 10.80 -24.73 1.36
N ALA A 88 10.12 -23.64 1.00
CA ALA A 88 9.32 -23.53 -0.21
C ALA A 88 10.01 -22.69 -1.30
N ASP A 89 11.35 -22.58 -1.28
CA ASP A 89 12.18 -21.86 -2.26
C ASP A 89 11.88 -20.34 -2.35
N PHE A 90 11.41 -19.75 -1.24
CA PHE A 90 11.31 -18.30 -1.11
C PHE A 90 12.54 -17.70 -0.41
N GLU A 91 12.94 -16.52 -0.89
CA GLU A 91 13.91 -15.66 -0.24
C GLU A 91 13.28 -14.33 0.21
N VAL A 92 13.91 -13.67 1.17
CA VAL A 92 13.45 -12.36 1.65
C VAL A 92 13.81 -11.30 0.62
N LEU A 93 12.80 -10.68 0.01
CA LEU A 93 12.99 -9.55 -0.90
C LEU A 93 13.33 -8.28 -0.12
N PHE A 94 12.55 -7.96 0.91
CA PHE A 94 12.83 -6.88 1.87
C PHE A 94 12.02 -6.99 3.16
N GLU A 95 12.41 -6.20 4.16
CA GLU A 95 11.69 -6.04 5.43
C GLU A 95 11.27 -4.58 5.62
N ALA A 96 10.12 -4.35 6.24
CA ALA A 96 9.60 -3.00 6.49
C ALA A 96 8.89 -2.92 7.84
N GLN A 97 8.40 -1.72 8.17
CA GLN A 97 7.57 -1.50 9.36
C GLN A 97 6.18 -1.03 8.94
N TRP A 98 5.14 -1.66 9.49
CA TRP A 98 3.82 -1.05 9.53
C TRP A 98 3.90 0.24 10.35
N ILE A 99 3.26 1.27 9.82
CA ILE A 99 3.15 2.59 10.44
C ILE A 99 1.69 2.93 10.71
N HIS A 100 1.46 3.65 11.80
CA HIS A 100 0.14 4.12 12.21
C HIS A 100 0.21 5.57 12.62
N ARG A 101 -0.80 6.36 12.25
CA ARG A 101 -1.01 7.71 12.72
C ARG A 101 -2.47 7.87 13.18
N PRO A 102 -2.73 8.43 14.38
CA PRO A 102 -4.09 8.65 14.85
C PRO A 102 -4.85 9.62 13.93
N ALA A 103 -6.18 9.55 13.98
CA ALA A 103 -7.06 10.50 13.30
C ALA A 103 -6.89 11.89 13.93
N SER A 104 -6.08 12.73 13.30
CA SER A 104 -5.79 14.08 13.78
C SER A 104 -5.44 14.99 12.62
N ALA A 105 -5.70 16.29 12.77
CA ALA A 105 -5.28 17.28 11.80
C ALA A 105 -3.76 17.20 11.57
N PRO A 106 -3.28 17.43 10.33
CA PRO A 106 -1.85 17.52 10.07
C PRO A 106 -1.27 18.74 10.80
N ALA A 107 -0.04 18.61 11.30
CA ALA A 107 0.67 19.72 11.94
C ALA A 107 1.16 20.76 10.92
N LEU A 108 1.40 20.31 9.68
CA LEU A 108 1.88 21.14 8.57
C LEU A 108 0.75 21.34 7.57
N THR A 109 0.58 22.58 7.11
CA THR A 109 -0.26 22.89 5.96
C THR A 109 0.49 22.51 4.69
N PRO A 110 -0.14 21.79 3.74
CA PRO A 110 0.49 21.54 2.45
C PRO A 110 0.82 22.83 1.71
N ASP A 111 1.97 22.85 1.04
CA ASP A 111 2.41 23.92 0.14
C ASP A 111 1.87 23.73 -1.30
N LEU A 112 1.22 22.60 -1.56
CA LEU A 112 0.60 22.24 -2.83
C LEU A 112 -0.92 22.16 -2.69
N ASP A 113 -1.62 22.63 -3.72
CA ASP A 113 -3.03 22.31 -3.89
C ASP A 113 -3.18 20.84 -4.31
N TRP A 114 -4.35 20.26 -4.03
CA TRP A 114 -4.60 18.86 -4.32
C TRP A 114 -6.05 18.59 -4.76
N TYR A 115 -6.24 17.48 -5.46
CA TYR A 115 -7.55 16.96 -5.83
C TYR A 115 -7.57 15.43 -5.79
N VAL A 116 -8.77 14.86 -5.70
CA VAL A 116 -9.00 13.44 -5.95
C VAL A 116 -9.14 13.24 -7.45
N VAL A 117 -8.33 12.35 -8.02
CA VAL A 117 -8.42 11.96 -9.42
C VAL A 117 -9.77 11.29 -9.68
N ASP A 118 -10.49 11.77 -10.68
CA ASP A 118 -11.88 11.41 -10.99
C ASP A 118 -12.10 11.05 -12.47
N SER A 119 -11.02 10.98 -13.26
CA SER A 119 -11.10 10.64 -14.68
C SER A 119 -9.91 9.80 -15.15
N PRO A 120 -10.08 8.96 -16.20
CA PRO A 120 -8.98 8.18 -16.78
C PRO A 120 -7.78 9.02 -17.21
N ASP A 121 -8.01 10.20 -17.82
CA ASP A 121 -6.94 11.09 -18.28
C ASP A 121 -6.15 11.69 -17.11
N ARG A 122 -6.83 12.02 -16.02
CA ARG A 122 -6.19 12.50 -14.79
C ARG A 122 -5.42 11.37 -14.10
N LEU A 123 -5.97 10.15 -14.10
CA LEU A 123 -5.27 8.98 -13.57
C LEU A 123 -4.01 8.69 -14.37
N ARG A 124 -4.09 8.75 -15.70
CA ARG A 124 -2.91 8.58 -16.57
C ARG A 124 -1.85 9.63 -16.27
N THR A 125 -2.25 10.89 -16.12
CA THR A 125 -1.35 11.99 -15.76
C THR A 125 -0.67 11.73 -14.41
N TRP A 126 -1.43 11.30 -13.41
CA TRP A 126 -0.91 10.95 -12.10
C TRP A 126 0.06 9.76 -12.15
N ALA A 127 -0.30 8.71 -12.90
CA ALA A 127 0.51 7.51 -13.04
C ALA A 127 1.83 7.78 -13.75
N LEU A 128 1.86 8.67 -14.76
CA LEU A 128 3.09 9.12 -15.41
C LEU A 128 4.01 9.89 -14.45
N ALA A 129 3.43 10.70 -13.57
CA ALA A 129 4.20 11.42 -12.55
C ALA A 129 4.73 10.46 -11.47
N TRP A 130 3.96 9.44 -11.08
CA TRP A 130 4.40 8.41 -10.14
C TRP A 130 5.51 7.52 -10.74
N ASP A 131 5.37 7.17 -12.02
CA ASP A 131 6.28 6.27 -12.73
C ASP A 131 7.68 6.86 -12.95
N ASP A 132 7.78 8.19 -13.05
CA ASP A 132 9.03 8.92 -13.30
C ASP A 132 9.88 8.35 -14.46
N GLY A 133 9.19 7.83 -15.49
CA GLY A 133 9.81 7.26 -16.68
C GLY A 133 10.26 5.80 -16.58
N ALA A 134 9.91 5.09 -15.49
CA ALA A 134 10.24 3.66 -15.32
C ALA A 134 9.42 2.71 -16.22
N GLY A 135 8.41 3.20 -16.94
CA GLY A 135 7.62 2.43 -17.90
C GLY A 135 6.48 1.61 -17.29
N ASN A 136 6.12 1.88 -16.04
CA ASN A 136 5.11 1.20 -15.25
C ASN A 136 3.83 2.02 -15.06
N ALA A 137 3.65 3.14 -15.76
CA ALA A 137 2.45 3.97 -15.65
C ALA A 137 1.15 3.22 -16.04
N ASP A 138 1.23 2.14 -16.80
CA ASP A 138 0.07 1.28 -17.17
C ASP A 138 -0.37 0.35 -16.01
N LEU A 139 0.36 0.35 -14.90
CA LEU A 139 -0.01 -0.36 -13.67
C LEU A 139 -1.32 0.17 -13.08
N PHE A 140 -1.57 1.48 -13.20
CA PHE A 140 -2.77 2.13 -12.68
C PHE A 140 -3.83 2.26 -13.77
N ARG A 141 -4.77 1.31 -13.78
CA ARG A 141 -5.82 1.24 -14.79
C ARG A 141 -7.09 1.99 -14.37
N PRO A 142 -7.89 2.51 -15.33
CA PRO A 142 -9.10 3.29 -15.04
C PRO A 142 -10.12 2.60 -14.14
N GLU A 143 -10.19 1.27 -14.16
CA GLU A 143 -11.09 0.45 -13.33
C GLU A 143 -10.87 0.68 -11.82
N LEU A 144 -9.71 1.21 -11.41
CA LEU A 144 -9.47 1.62 -10.02
C LEU A 144 -10.38 2.76 -9.58
N LEU A 145 -10.85 3.61 -10.50
CA LEU A 145 -11.74 4.73 -10.22
C LEU A 145 -13.18 4.27 -9.94
N ASP A 146 -13.54 3.05 -10.34
CA ASP A 146 -14.86 2.45 -10.09
C ASP A 146 -14.97 1.86 -8.67
N ASP A 147 -13.85 1.66 -7.97
CA ASP A 147 -13.83 1.14 -6.60
C ASP A 147 -14.06 2.28 -5.59
N PRO A 148 -15.20 2.31 -4.87
CA PRO A 148 -15.53 3.39 -3.95
C PRO A 148 -14.62 3.44 -2.71
N ALA A 149 -13.78 2.43 -2.49
CA ALA A 149 -12.78 2.42 -1.43
C ALA A 149 -11.44 3.03 -1.86
N VAL A 150 -11.22 3.28 -3.16
CA VAL A 150 -9.94 3.73 -3.71
C VAL A 150 -9.99 5.22 -4.07
N PHE A 151 -9.03 5.98 -3.54
CA PHE A 151 -8.92 7.41 -3.75
C PHE A 151 -7.50 7.75 -4.19
N VAL A 152 -7.32 8.10 -5.46
CA VAL A 152 -6.02 8.53 -5.99
C VAL A 152 -5.87 10.04 -5.75
N LEU A 153 -4.87 10.41 -4.96
CA LEU A 153 -4.63 11.77 -4.50
C LEU A 153 -3.52 12.42 -5.30
N ALA A 154 -3.80 13.56 -5.93
CA ALA A 154 -2.86 14.30 -6.76
C ALA A 154 -2.55 15.67 -6.14
N GLY A 155 -1.31 15.85 -5.68
CA GLY A 155 -0.74 17.16 -5.36
C GLY A 155 -0.17 17.82 -6.60
N HIS A 156 -0.54 19.07 -6.87
CA HIS A 156 -0.12 19.79 -8.07
C HIS A 156 0.58 21.11 -7.76
N SER A 157 1.54 21.46 -8.61
CA SER A 157 2.21 22.76 -8.58
C SER A 157 1.25 23.88 -8.97
N ALA A 158 1.66 25.14 -8.75
CA ALA A 158 0.93 26.32 -9.23
C ALA A 158 0.73 26.34 -10.77
N SER A 159 1.56 25.60 -11.53
CA SER A 159 1.39 25.41 -12.98
C SER A 159 0.43 24.29 -13.36
N GLY A 160 -0.18 23.60 -12.39
CA GLY A 160 -1.13 22.51 -12.60
C GLY A 160 -0.48 21.14 -12.89
N ARG A 161 0.84 21.01 -12.78
CA ARG A 161 1.54 19.72 -12.98
C ARG A 161 1.39 18.87 -11.73
N VAL A 162 1.06 17.58 -11.88
CA VAL A 162 1.12 16.62 -10.77
C VAL A 162 2.58 16.42 -10.38
N VAL A 163 2.89 16.71 -9.11
CA VAL A 163 4.27 16.67 -8.57
C VAL A 163 4.38 15.86 -7.29
N ALA A 164 3.26 15.47 -6.69
CA ALA A 164 3.20 14.56 -5.56
C ALA A 164 1.89 13.78 -5.58
N GLY A 165 1.85 12.65 -4.89
CA GLY A 165 0.62 11.89 -4.78
C GLY A 165 0.73 10.65 -3.90
N ALA A 166 -0.41 10.01 -3.71
CA ALA A 166 -0.54 8.71 -3.08
C ALA A 166 -1.89 8.09 -3.45
N VAL A 167 -2.05 6.81 -3.14
CA VAL A 167 -3.36 6.15 -3.14
C VAL A 167 -3.82 5.95 -1.71
N ALA A 168 -5.03 6.40 -1.41
CA ALA A 168 -5.71 6.13 -0.15
C ALA A 168 -6.76 5.04 -0.35
N GLY A 169 -6.61 3.93 0.39
CA GLY A 169 -7.58 2.84 0.47
C GLY A 169 -8.38 2.93 1.75
N ARG A 170 -9.67 3.26 1.66
CA ARG A 170 -10.57 3.34 2.83
C ARG A 170 -11.10 1.95 3.18
N SER A 171 -10.90 1.53 4.42
CA SER A 171 -11.61 0.41 5.05
C SER A 171 -12.53 0.89 6.17
N ASP A 172 -13.19 -0.04 6.88
CA ASP A 172 -14.10 0.27 7.98
C ASP A 172 -13.43 0.98 9.16
N HIS A 173 -12.14 0.70 9.40
CA HIS A 173 -11.45 1.12 10.62
C HIS A 173 -10.23 2.01 10.38
N VAL A 174 -9.65 1.98 9.18
CA VAL A 174 -8.42 2.68 8.85
C VAL A 174 -8.44 3.17 7.40
N VAL A 175 -7.62 4.18 7.10
CA VAL A 175 -7.26 4.55 5.73
C VAL A 175 -5.82 4.14 5.50
N GLY A 176 -5.58 3.20 4.59
CA GLY A 176 -4.22 2.85 4.19
C GLY A 176 -3.71 3.78 3.11
N ILE A 177 -2.44 4.12 3.20
CA ILE A 177 -1.73 4.92 2.22
C ILE A 177 -0.69 4.03 1.53
N SER A 178 -0.71 4.06 0.20
CA SER A 178 0.23 3.35 -0.65
C SER A 178 0.71 4.26 -1.77
N ASN A 179 1.81 3.89 -2.43
CA ASN A 179 2.31 4.56 -3.63
C ASN A 179 2.57 6.07 -3.44
N VAL A 180 3.12 6.44 -2.27
CA VAL A 180 3.49 7.83 -1.96
C VAL A 180 4.68 8.24 -2.83
N PHE A 181 4.60 9.40 -3.47
CA PHE A 181 5.71 9.94 -4.26
C PHE A 181 5.71 11.47 -4.28
N ALA A 182 6.87 12.05 -4.58
CA ALA A 182 7.01 13.44 -5.02
C ALA A 182 8.20 13.57 -5.98
N LEU A 183 8.02 14.30 -7.08
CA LEU A 183 9.05 14.52 -8.11
C LEU A 183 10.18 15.45 -7.63
N ASP A 184 9.86 16.40 -6.76
CA ASP A 184 10.79 17.41 -6.26
C ASP A 184 10.75 17.42 -4.72
N GLY A 185 11.85 17.10 -4.04
CA GLY A 185 11.97 17.19 -2.56
C GLY A 185 11.54 15.95 -1.78
N GLY A 186 11.25 14.84 -2.46
CA GLY A 186 11.00 13.54 -1.84
C GLY A 186 9.71 13.46 -1.00
N PRO A 187 9.52 12.36 -0.24
CA PRO A 187 8.26 12.09 0.47
C PRO A 187 7.87 13.18 1.49
N ASP A 188 8.83 13.99 1.96
CA ASP A 188 8.55 15.13 2.87
C ASP A 188 7.61 16.18 2.26
N ARG A 189 7.57 16.32 0.92
CA ARG A 189 6.58 17.16 0.25
C ARG A 189 5.25 16.46 0.00
N ALA A 190 5.26 15.13 -0.13
CA ALA A 190 4.04 14.36 -0.36
C ALA A 190 3.17 14.29 0.91
N TRP A 191 3.78 14.02 2.07
CA TRP A 191 3.03 13.74 3.30
C TRP A 191 2.10 14.87 3.76
N PRO A 192 2.47 16.16 3.74
CA PRO A 192 1.53 17.24 4.07
C PRO A 192 0.28 17.24 3.18
N VAL A 193 0.45 16.98 1.88
CA VAL A 193 -0.66 16.88 0.91
C VAL A 193 -1.54 15.68 1.24
N VAL A 194 -0.93 14.51 1.40
CA VAL A 194 -1.64 13.25 1.67
C VAL A 194 -2.42 13.33 2.99
N LEU A 195 -1.78 13.79 4.06
CA LEU A 195 -2.43 13.91 5.37
C LEU A 195 -3.52 14.99 5.38
N GLY A 196 -3.33 16.11 4.67
CA GLY A 196 -4.37 17.12 4.47
C GLY A 196 -5.59 16.57 3.73
N ALA A 197 -5.36 15.79 2.68
CA ALA A 197 -6.41 15.15 1.91
C ALA A 197 -7.18 14.09 2.73
N VAL A 198 -6.45 13.20 3.39
CA VAL A 198 -7.02 12.13 4.23
C VAL A 198 -7.80 12.72 5.40
N HIS A 199 -7.28 13.76 6.06
CA HIS A 199 -8.00 14.43 7.13
C HIS A 199 -9.30 15.09 6.65
N ARG A 200 -9.31 15.68 5.43
CA ARG A 200 -10.52 16.25 4.85
C ARG A 200 -11.55 15.17 4.49
N LEU A 201 -11.12 14.08 3.87
CA LEU A 201 -12.00 13.02 3.36
C LEU A 201 -12.49 12.08 4.48
N PHE A 202 -11.62 11.79 5.45
CA PHE A 202 -11.81 10.76 6.47
C PHE A 202 -11.39 11.25 7.87
N PRO A 203 -12.00 12.33 8.39
CA PRO A 203 -11.51 13.06 9.57
C PRO A 203 -11.42 12.22 10.85
N THR A 204 -12.16 11.12 10.93
CA THR A 204 -12.25 10.25 12.12
C THR A 204 -11.47 8.94 11.99
N LEU A 205 -10.89 8.64 10.83
CA LEU A 205 -10.18 7.38 10.61
C LEU A 205 -8.67 7.57 10.81
N PRO A 206 -8.00 6.68 11.58
CA PRO A 206 -6.54 6.66 11.64
C PRO A 206 -5.95 6.23 10.30
N VAL A 207 -4.70 6.64 10.08
CA VAL A 207 -3.95 6.38 8.86
C VAL A 207 -2.96 5.26 9.09
N VAL A 208 -2.86 4.33 8.15
CA VAL A 208 -1.89 3.23 8.18
C VAL A 208 -1.12 3.15 6.87
N GLY A 209 0.01 2.46 6.88
CA GLY A 209 0.85 2.20 5.71
C GLY A 209 2.02 1.33 6.13
N TYR A 210 3.02 1.17 5.28
CA TYR A 210 4.30 0.61 5.69
C TYR A 210 5.42 1.32 4.96
N GLU A 211 6.57 1.44 5.62
CA GLU A 211 7.76 2.08 5.07
C GLU A 211 9.02 1.37 5.57
N GLN A 212 10.13 1.61 4.89
CA GLN A 212 11.47 1.14 5.27
C GLN A 212 12.52 2.24 5.07
N GLY A 213 13.69 2.08 5.68
CA GLY A 213 14.82 3.00 5.48
C GLY A 213 14.48 4.48 5.71
N ASP A 214 14.89 5.33 4.77
CA ASP A 214 14.69 6.79 4.85
C ASP A 214 13.21 7.19 4.77
N ASP A 215 12.40 6.45 4.00
CA ASP A 215 10.95 6.72 3.89
C ASP A 215 10.24 6.51 5.22
N LEU A 216 10.67 5.51 6.01
CA LEU A 216 10.18 5.30 7.37
C LEU A 216 10.56 6.47 8.29
N ALA A 217 11.81 6.94 8.19
CA ALA A 217 12.25 8.10 8.96
C ALA A 217 11.46 9.37 8.58
N VAL A 218 11.08 9.51 7.30
CA VAL A 218 10.19 10.60 6.84
C VAL A 218 8.80 10.45 7.44
N ALA A 219 8.15 9.29 7.33
CA ALA A 219 6.82 9.08 7.87
C ALA A 219 6.75 9.40 9.38
N ILE A 220 7.78 9.02 10.15
CA ILE A 220 7.86 9.33 11.59
C ILE A 220 7.87 10.84 11.84
N ARG A 221 8.57 11.65 11.02
CA ARG A 221 8.54 13.12 11.15
C ARG A 221 7.16 13.72 10.92
N HIS A 222 6.31 13.04 10.14
CA HIS A 222 4.91 13.45 9.89
C HIS A 222 3.91 12.85 10.90
N GLY A 223 4.41 12.29 11.99
CA GLY A 223 3.61 11.85 13.14
C GLY A 223 3.12 10.41 13.06
N PHE A 224 3.72 9.59 12.19
CA PHE A 224 3.51 8.15 12.22
C PHE A 224 4.35 7.47 13.30
N GLU A 225 3.83 6.39 13.86
CA GLU A 225 4.51 5.51 14.79
C GLU A 225 4.68 4.11 14.16
N PRO A 226 5.88 3.49 14.24
CA PRO A 226 6.04 2.09 13.89
C PRO A 226 5.28 1.17 14.86
N VAL A 227 4.43 0.30 14.30
CA VAL A 227 3.56 -0.59 15.08
C VAL A 227 3.91 -2.07 14.97
N GLY A 228 4.64 -2.48 13.94
CA GLY A 228 5.14 -3.85 13.83
C GLY A 228 5.91 -4.13 12.55
N PRO A 229 6.79 -5.15 12.55
CA PRO A 229 7.52 -5.55 11.35
C PRO A 229 6.61 -6.24 10.33
N LEU A 230 7.03 -6.20 9.07
CA LEU A 230 6.54 -7.06 8.00
C LEU A 230 7.71 -7.50 7.13
N ARG A 231 7.50 -8.58 6.37
CA ARG A 231 8.47 -9.11 5.42
C ARG A 231 7.81 -9.40 4.08
N VAL A 232 8.51 -9.14 2.98
CA VAL A 232 8.10 -9.55 1.65
C VAL A 232 9.03 -10.64 1.15
N TRP A 233 8.46 -11.75 0.72
CA TRP A 233 9.14 -12.92 0.20
C TRP A 233 8.98 -13.00 -1.32
N LEU A 234 9.99 -13.55 -2.01
CA LEU A 234 10.01 -13.80 -3.44
C LEU A 234 10.42 -15.25 -3.72
N HIS A 235 9.67 -15.94 -4.56
CA HIS A 235 9.89 -17.33 -4.95
C HIS A 235 10.77 -17.43 -6.19
N GLY A 236 11.79 -18.28 -6.11
CA GLY A 236 12.55 -18.75 -7.27
C GLY A 236 13.27 -17.65 -8.06
N SER A 237 13.93 -16.72 -7.36
CA SER A 237 14.81 -15.67 -7.94
C SER A 237 15.70 -16.16 -9.07
#